data_AF-A0A0V8HMW4-F1
#
_entry.id   AF-A0A0V8HMW4-F1
#
_cell.length_a   1.000
_cell.length_b   1.000
_cell.length_c   1.000
_cell.angle_alpha   90.00
_cell.angle_beta   90.00
_cell.angle_gamma   90.00
#
_symmetry.space_group_name_H-M   'P 1'
#
loop_
_entity.id
_entity.type
_entity.pdbx_description
1 polymer ?
#
loop_
_entity_poly.entity_id
_entity_poly.type
_entity_poly.pdbx_seq_one_letter_code
_entity_poly.pdbx_strand_id
1 'polypeptide(L)'
;MGISTGKWKKYQLMKKNEKLSQYLPETYLLNENTFWHTIGKYGAVMIKPTKGYMGKGIVQVASKGKEQYEFHVLEKSYVVEGREKTFEHLLKDYCLKKHYIVQQKIPLVTVKGAPYDLRVMVQRRKNQYDWTVTGKLAKVAAKGFVLTNYPKYLITAEEAIKHSSFKAPRSHLHEEIDRISVLTAEYLSDYYTNTRTFGLDIGLDDQANIWIIEANLAPSVSIFKALKNEEVYKRILKYRRG
;
A
#
# COMPACT_ATOMS: atom_id res chain seq x y z
N MET A 1 -4.15 24.56 13.29
CA MET A 1 -4.19 24.02 11.91
C MET A 1 -4.12 22.50 11.98
N GLY A 2 -5.00 21.77 11.27
CA GLY A 2 -5.02 20.31 11.30
C GLY A 2 -3.86 19.67 10.53
N ILE A 3 -3.37 18.52 10.99
CA ILE A 3 -2.34 17.75 10.28
C ILE A 3 -2.92 17.17 8.98
N SER A 4 -2.20 17.33 7.86
CA SER A 4 -2.61 16.76 6.57
C SER A 4 -2.78 15.24 6.65
N THR A 5 -3.85 14.73 6.06
CA THR A 5 -4.19 13.30 6.00
C THR A 5 -3.66 12.61 4.72
N GLY A 6 -2.94 13.35 3.88
CA GLY A 6 -2.39 12.86 2.61
C GLY A 6 -1.28 11.81 2.77
N LYS A 7 -1.09 10.99 1.73
CA LYS A 7 -0.07 9.93 1.68
C LYS A 7 1.33 10.43 2.02
N TRP A 8 1.73 11.57 1.44
CA TRP A 8 3.05 12.16 1.67
C TRP A 8 3.30 12.50 3.14
N LYS A 9 2.34 13.16 3.80
CA LYS A 9 2.50 13.53 5.21
C LYS A 9 2.61 12.30 6.11
N LYS A 10 1.77 11.27 5.88
CA LYS A 10 1.83 10.01 6.63
C LYS A 10 3.16 9.29 6.43
N TYR A 11 3.67 9.21 5.19
CA TYR A 11 4.99 8.69 4.91
C TYR A 11 6.08 9.46 5.67
N GLN A 12 6.08 10.80 5.60
CA GLN A 12 7.06 11.62 6.32
C GLN A 12 7.02 11.41 7.84
N LEU A 13 5.83 11.26 8.42
CA LEU A 13 5.68 10.95 9.84
C LEU A 13 6.31 9.58 10.15
N MET A 14 5.88 8.53 9.46
CA MET A 14 6.38 7.16 9.69
C MET A 14 7.89 7.05 9.43
N LYS A 15 8.43 7.78 8.45
CA LYS A 15 9.85 7.76 8.11
C LYS A 15 10.74 8.31 9.23
N LYS A 16 10.21 9.19 10.09
CA LYS A 16 10.93 9.70 11.28
C LYS A 16 11.03 8.69 12.43
N ASN A 17 10.21 7.64 12.41
CA ASN A 17 10.27 6.58 13.40
C ASN A 17 11.25 5.51 12.91
N GLU A 18 12.39 5.35 13.59
CA GLU A 18 13.45 4.42 13.20
C GLU A 18 12.92 2.99 13.06
N LYS A 19 12.04 2.57 13.97
CA LYS A 19 11.44 1.23 13.97
C LYS A 19 10.53 1.00 12.76
N LEU A 20 9.88 2.03 12.22
CA LEU A 20 9.00 1.93 11.05
C LEU A 20 9.72 2.19 9.72
N SER A 21 10.78 3.00 9.75
CA SER A 21 11.44 3.57 8.57
C SER A 21 11.98 2.53 7.57
N GLN A 22 12.31 1.34 8.07
CA GLN A 22 12.80 0.18 7.33
C GLN A 22 11.71 -0.55 6.52
N TYR A 23 10.45 -0.43 6.95
CA TYR A 23 9.31 -1.08 6.30
C TYR A 23 8.62 -0.16 5.27
N LEU A 24 9.20 1.00 4.97
CA LEU A 24 8.59 1.97 4.07
C LEU A 24 9.26 1.91 2.69
N PRO A 25 8.49 1.75 1.60
CA PRO A 25 9.03 1.92 0.26
C PRO A 25 9.57 3.35 0.11
N GLU A 26 10.72 3.50 -0.54
CA GLU A 26 11.30 4.81 -0.77
C GLU A 26 10.30 5.69 -1.55
N THR A 27 9.99 6.87 -1.01
CA THR A 27 8.94 7.74 -1.52
C THR A 27 9.41 9.19 -1.50
N TYR A 28 9.10 9.92 -2.57
CA TYR A 28 9.37 11.34 -2.71
C TYR A 28 8.14 12.07 -3.25
N LEU A 29 8.09 13.39 -3.07
CA LEU A 29 7.22 14.23 -3.89
C LEU A 29 7.68 14.12 -5.35
N LEU A 30 6.70 14.01 -6.26
CA LEU A 30 6.97 13.89 -7.68
C LEU A 30 7.52 15.21 -8.23
N ASN A 31 8.72 15.14 -8.79
CA ASN A 31 9.27 16.07 -9.75
C ASN A 31 10.17 15.26 -10.70
N GLU A 32 10.75 15.93 -11.70
CA GLU A 32 11.55 15.24 -12.71
C GLU A 32 12.75 14.51 -12.10
N ASN A 33 13.49 15.18 -11.21
CA ASN A 33 14.68 14.62 -10.57
C ASN A 33 14.32 13.40 -9.71
N THR A 34 13.29 13.51 -8.87
CA THR A 34 12.88 12.39 -8.01
C THR A 34 12.30 11.24 -8.83
N PHE A 35 11.59 11.52 -9.92
CA PHE A 35 11.10 10.52 -10.84
C PHE A 35 12.25 9.71 -11.44
N TRP A 36 13.21 10.40 -12.07
CA TRP A 36 14.36 9.76 -12.72
C TRP A 36 15.29 9.06 -11.75
N HIS A 37 15.54 9.65 -10.58
CA HIS A 37 16.32 9.03 -9.52
C HIS A 37 15.69 7.71 -9.09
N THR A 38 14.38 7.73 -8.79
CA THR A 38 13.69 6.55 -8.23
C THR A 38 13.56 5.44 -9.27
N ILE A 39 13.19 5.76 -10.52
CA ILE A 39 13.08 4.74 -11.58
C ILE A 39 14.45 4.20 -12.01
N GLY A 40 15.51 5.01 -11.98
CA GLY A 40 16.86 4.54 -12.22
C GLY A 40 17.36 3.58 -11.15
N LYS A 41 17.00 3.83 -9.87
CA LYS A 41 17.38 2.97 -8.74
C LYS A 41 16.62 1.65 -8.71
N TYR A 42 15.32 1.66 -9.01
CA TYR A 42 14.44 0.52 -8.79
C TYR A 42 13.91 -0.15 -10.07
N GLY A 43 14.16 0.43 -11.25
CA GLY A 43 13.66 -0.04 -12.54
C GLY A 43 12.17 0.23 -12.77
N ALA A 44 11.35 0.28 -11.71
CA ALA A 44 9.94 0.62 -11.79
C ALA A 44 9.47 1.44 -10.59
N VAL A 45 8.50 2.32 -10.84
CA VAL A 45 7.93 3.23 -9.83
C VAL A 45 6.42 3.31 -9.90
N MET A 46 5.82 3.62 -8.76
CA MET A 46 4.40 3.94 -8.62
C MET A 46 4.23 5.45 -8.46
N ILE A 47 3.49 6.06 -9.38
CA ILE A 47 3.07 7.45 -9.30
C ILE A 47 1.68 7.49 -8.68
N LYS A 48 1.53 8.21 -7.56
CA LYS A 48 0.27 8.22 -6.79
C LYS A 48 -0.12 9.66 -6.42
N PRO A 49 -1.39 10.05 -6.51
CA PRO A 49 -1.81 11.36 -6.00
C PRO A 49 -1.67 11.37 -4.48
N THR A 50 -1.16 12.47 -3.92
CA THR A 50 -0.99 12.64 -2.46
C THR A 50 -2.32 12.54 -1.71
N LYS A 51 -3.41 12.97 -2.34
CA LYS A 51 -4.80 12.84 -1.86
C LYS A 51 -5.63 12.08 -2.90
N GLY A 52 -6.33 11.06 -2.45
CA GLY A 52 -7.15 10.19 -3.29
C GLY A 52 -7.35 8.82 -2.66
N TYR A 53 -8.31 8.08 -3.19
CA TYR A 53 -8.73 6.76 -2.70
C TYR A 53 -8.95 5.79 -3.87
N MET A 54 -9.06 4.49 -3.56
CA MET A 54 -9.40 3.42 -4.52
C MET A 54 -8.47 3.32 -5.75
N GLY A 55 -7.21 3.72 -5.62
CA GLY A 55 -6.23 3.62 -6.70
C GLY A 55 -6.47 4.52 -7.92
N LYS A 56 -7.44 5.43 -7.86
CA LYS A 56 -7.69 6.38 -8.96
C LYS A 56 -6.49 7.31 -9.14
N GLY A 57 -6.01 7.43 -10.37
CA GLY A 57 -4.84 8.23 -10.72
C GLY A 57 -3.50 7.61 -10.34
N ILE A 58 -3.47 6.31 -10.02
CA ILE A 58 -2.21 5.59 -9.84
C ILE A 58 -1.71 5.08 -11.19
N VAL A 59 -0.45 5.34 -11.48
CA VAL A 59 0.25 4.90 -12.68
C VAL A 59 1.51 4.15 -12.25
N GLN A 60 1.79 3.00 -12.85
CA GLN A 60 3.13 2.42 -12.78
C GLN A 60 3.92 2.86 -14.01
N VAL A 61 5.19 3.22 -13.81
CA VAL A 61 6.14 3.41 -14.92
C VAL A 61 7.33 2.50 -14.69
N ALA A 62 7.68 1.70 -15.70
CA ALA A 62 8.81 0.78 -15.67
C ALA A 62 9.77 1.07 -16.82
N SER A 63 11.08 1.10 -16.55
CA SER A 63 12.09 1.18 -17.59
C SER A 63 12.24 -0.16 -18.30
N LYS A 64 12.28 -0.14 -19.63
CA LYS A 64 12.55 -1.29 -20.49
C LYS A 64 13.99 -1.27 -21.06
N GLY A 65 14.80 -0.30 -20.63
CA GLY A 65 16.09 0.02 -21.25
C GLY A 65 15.93 0.85 -22.53
N LYS A 66 17.05 1.30 -23.10
CA LYS A 66 17.10 2.07 -24.38
C LYS A 66 16.12 3.25 -24.43
N GLU A 67 15.97 3.97 -23.30
CA GLU A 67 15.03 5.08 -23.15
C GLU A 67 13.55 4.76 -23.44
N GLN A 68 13.17 3.49 -23.30
CA GLN A 68 11.78 3.05 -23.39
C GLN A 68 11.20 2.89 -21.98
N TYR A 69 10.01 3.46 -21.79
CA TYR A 69 9.30 3.47 -20.50
C TYR A 69 7.87 2.96 -20.69
N GLU A 70 7.57 1.85 -20.03
CA GLU A 70 6.25 1.22 -20.04
C GLU A 70 5.37 1.82 -18.96
N PHE A 71 4.27 2.44 -19.38
CA PHE A 71 3.19 2.91 -18.52
C PHE A 71 2.21 1.78 -18.32
N HIS A 72 1.80 1.54 -17.08
CA HIS A 72 0.73 0.62 -16.74
C HIS A 72 -0.35 1.35 -15.95
N VAL A 73 -1.56 1.37 -16.50
CA VAL A 73 -2.72 2.04 -15.93
C VAL A 73 -3.90 1.08 -15.96
N LEU A 74 -4.31 0.63 -14.77
CA LEU A 74 -5.29 -0.44 -14.63
C LEU A 74 -4.83 -1.69 -15.42
N GLU A 75 -5.63 -2.18 -16.35
CA GLU A 75 -5.33 -3.31 -17.25
C GLU A 75 -4.51 -2.96 -18.50
N LYS A 76 -4.32 -1.67 -18.81
CA LYS A 76 -3.66 -1.24 -20.04
C LYS A 76 -2.18 -0.97 -19.79
N SER A 77 -1.34 -1.39 -20.74
CA SER A 77 0.04 -0.94 -20.82
C SER A 77 0.38 -0.43 -22.21
N TYR A 78 1.32 0.50 -22.27
CA TYR A 78 1.89 1.03 -23.51
C TYR A 78 3.27 1.65 -23.23
N VAL A 79 4.06 1.84 -24.27
CA VAL A 79 5.43 2.36 -24.17
C VAL A 79 5.50 3.79 -24.68
N VAL A 80 6.24 4.62 -23.96
CA VAL A 80 6.69 5.95 -24.40
C VAL A 80 8.21 5.91 -24.56
N GLU A 81 8.70 6.49 -25.65
CA GLU A 81 10.13 6.54 -25.96
C GLU A 81 10.70 7.93 -25.71
N GLY A 82 11.90 7.96 -25.13
CA GLY A 82 12.62 9.18 -24.77
C GLY A 82 12.26 9.67 -23.36
N ARG A 83 13.28 10.13 -22.65
CA ARG A 83 13.14 10.61 -21.26
C ARG A 83 12.21 11.80 -21.17
N GLU A 84 12.52 12.88 -21.88
CA GLU A 84 11.74 14.14 -21.85
C GLU A 84 10.25 13.88 -22.15
N LYS A 85 9.97 13.21 -23.28
CA LYS A 85 8.60 12.82 -23.66
C LYS A 85 7.90 11.99 -22.60
N THR A 86 8.60 11.08 -21.92
CA THR A 86 8.03 10.25 -20.86
C THR A 86 7.57 11.10 -19.67
N PHE A 87 8.39 12.04 -19.21
CA PHE A 87 8.02 12.86 -18.07
C PHE A 87 6.92 13.88 -18.41
N GLU A 88 7.00 14.50 -19.60
CA GLU A 88 5.93 15.36 -20.11
C GLU A 88 4.60 14.61 -20.24
N HIS A 89 4.64 13.41 -20.83
CA HIS A 89 3.48 12.51 -20.95
C HIS A 89 2.88 12.20 -19.58
N LEU A 90 3.73 11.85 -18.60
CA LEU A 90 3.29 11.59 -17.24
C LEU A 90 2.56 12.79 -16.63
N LEU A 91 3.09 14.00 -16.80
CA LEU A 91 2.51 15.20 -16.23
C LEU A 91 1.18 15.55 -16.91
N LYS A 92 1.16 15.57 -18.24
CA LYS A 92 0.02 15.98 -19.05
C LYS A 92 -1.18 15.05 -18.88
N ASP A 93 -0.97 13.74 -18.92
CA ASP A 93 -2.09 12.80 -19.00
C ASP A 93 -2.54 12.29 -17.63
N TYR A 94 -1.65 12.32 -16.63
CA TYR A 94 -1.90 11.68 -15.34
C TYR A 94 -1.83 12.61 -14.14
N CYS A 95 -1.12 13.75 -14.23
CA CYS A 95 -0.85 14.64 -13.10
C CYS A 95 -1.54 16.01 -13.21
N LEU A 96 -2.77 16.05 -13.74
CA LEU A 96 -3.46 17.28 -14.16
C LEU A 96 -3.66 18.35 -13.07
N LYS A 97 -4.13 18.02 -11.87
CA LYS A 97 -4.30 18.97 -10.73
C LYS A 97 -4.31 18.22 -9.40
N LYS A 98 -3.13 17.93 -8.84
CA LYS A 98 -2.85 17.41 -7.48
C LYS A 98 -1.32 17.35 -7.28
N HIS A 99 -0.84 17.40 -6.04
CA HIS A 99 0.52 16.95 -5.76
C HIS A 99 0.57 15.42 -5.86
N TYR A 100 1.59 14.88 -6.49
CA TYR A 100 1.83 13.45 -6.61
C TYR A 100 3.09 13.04 -5.84
N ILE A 101 3.18 11.75 -5.54
CA ILE A 101 4.40 11.11 -5.06
C ILE A 101 4.91 10.14 -6.13
N VAL A 102 6.22 9.99 -6.19
CA VAL A 102 6.90 8.84 -6.80
C VAL A 102 7.32 7.91 -5.67
N GLN A 103 6.97 6.64 -5.80
CA GLN A 103 7.25 5.62 -4.80
C GLN A 103 7.88 4.39 -5.48
N GLN A 104 8.87 3.79 -4.84
CA GLN A 104 9.43 2.50 -5.22
C GLN A 104 8.31 1.49 -5.51
N LYS A 105 8.39 0.79 -6.65
CA LYS A 105 7.51 -0.36 -6.89
C LYS A 105 7.98 -1.54 -6.04
N ILE A 106 7.11 -2.02 -5.15
CA ILE A 106 7.34 -3.28 -4.46
C ILE A 106 7.02 -4.45 -5.41
N PRO A 107 7.94 -5.40 -5.63
CA PRO A 107 7.70 -6.62 -6.39
C PRO A 107 6.87 -7.58 -5.55
N LEU A 108 5.57 -7.32 -5.47
CA LEU A 108 4.66 -8.08 -4.61
C LEU A 108 4.71 -9.56 -4.95
N VAL A 109 4.82 -10.38 -3.92
CA VAL A 109 4.69 -11.83 -4.03
C VAL A 109 3.31 -12.21 -4.57
N THR A 110 3.25 -13.39 -5.17
CA THR A 110 2.04 -13.87 -5.82
C THR A 110 1.43 -15.06 -5.10
N VAL A 111 0.11 -15.18 -5.18
CA VAL A 111 -0.63 -16.40 -4.89
C VAL A 111 -1.21 -16.91 -6.19
N LYS A 112 -0.88 -18.15 -6.59
CA LYS A 112 -1.29 -18.73 -7.88
C LYS A 112 -0.95 -17.82 -9.08
N GLY A 113 0.20 -17.15 -9.04
CA GLY A 113 0.68 -16.25 -10.11
C GLY A 113 -0.01 -14.88 -10.19
N ALA A 114 -0.86 -14.52 -9.23
CA ALA A 114 -1.45 -13.19 -9.12
C ALA A 114 -0.89 -12.42 -7.91
N PRO A 115 -0.45 -11.16 -8.06
CA PRO A 115 0.08 -10.38 -6.94
C PRO A 115 -1.01 -10.04 -5.94
N TYR A 116 -0.63 -9.89 -4.68
CA TYR A 116 -1.54 -9.46 -3.62
C TYR A 116 -0.84 -8.53 -2.62
N ASP A 117 -1.63 -7.72 -1.94
CA ASP A 117 -1.26 -7.04 -0.70
C ASP A 117 -2.31 -7.37 0.38
N LEU A 118 -1.93 -7.17 1.64
CA LEU A 118 -2.77 -7.41 2.79
C LEU A 118 -3.46 -6.12 3.21
N ARG A 119 -4.76 -6.20 3.49
CA ARG A 119 -5.47 -5.21 4.29
C ARG A 119 -5.44 -5.66 5.74
N VAL A 120 -4.75 -4.89 6.59
CA VAL A 120 -4.74 -5.08 8.04
C VAL A 120 -5.55 -3.97 8.71
N MET A 121 -6.60 -4.35 9.43
CA MET A 121 -7.43 -3.44 10.22
C MET A 121 -6.91 -3.41 11.65
N VAL A 122 -6.55 -2.22 12.13
CA VAL A 122 -6.07 -1.98 13.50
C VAL A 122 -7.01 -1.02 14.19
N GLN A 123 -7.53 -1.37 15.36
CA GLN A 123 -8.54 -0.58 16.06
C GLN A 123 -8.27 -0.53 17.56
N ARG A 124 -8.74 0.54 18.20
CA ARG A 124 -8.87 0.63 19.65
C ARG A 124 -10.32 0.91 20.04
N ARG A 125 -10.73 0.41 21.22
CA ARG A 125 -12.08 0.66 21.77
C ARG A 125 -12.25 2.12 22.21
N LYS A 126 -13.47 2.48 22.59
CA LYS A 126 -13.74 3.82 23.13
C LYS A 126 -13.11 3.87 24.52
N ASN A 127 -12.40 4.94 24.83
CA ASN A 127 -11.73 5.14 26.12
C ASN A 127 -10.68 4.05 26.46
N GLN A 128 -10.11 3.39 25.47
CA GLN A 128 -8.97 2.48 25.64
C GLN A 128 -7.78 2.99 24.82
N TYR A 129 -6.57 2.76 25.33
CA TYR A 129 -5.33 3.13 24.67
C TYR A 129 -4.80 2.01 23.77
N ASP A 130 -5.11 0.75 24.10
CA ASP A 130 -4.56 -0.41 23.41
C ASP A 130 -5.07 -0.54 21.97
N TRP A 131 -4.13 -0.59 21.04
CA TRP A 131 -4.37 -0.87 19.63
C TRP A 131 -4.32 -2.37 19.38
N THR A 132 -5.28 -2.89 18.61
CA THR A 132 -5.36 -4.32 18.31
C THR A 132 -5.62 -4.53 16.83
N VAL A 133 -4.95 -5.53 16.23
CA VAL A 133 -5.35 -6.02 14.91
C VAL A 133 -6.69 -6.76 15.02
N THR A 134 -7.72 -6.23 14.37
CA THR A 134 -9.08 -6.76 14.43
C THR A 134 -9.47 -7.56 13.19
N GLY A 135 -8.70 -7.46 12.11
CA GLY A 135 -8.88 -8.29 10.94
C GLY A 135 -7.76 -8.15 9.92
N LYS A 136 -7.48 -9.24 9.20
CA LYS A 136 -6.54 -9.30 8.09
C LYS A 136 -7.18 -10.02 6.90
N LEU A 137 -6.98 -9.51 5.70
CA LEU A 137 -7.32 -10.21 4.46
C LEU A 137 -6.32 -9.88 3.37
N ALA A 138 -6.26 -10.70 2.33
CA ALA A 138 -5.48 -10.43 1.13
C ALA A 138 -6.39 -9.95 -0.02
N LYS A 139 -5.95 -8.90 -0.71
CA LYS A 139 -6.56 -8.39 -1.93
C LYS A 139 -5.78 -8.94 -3.12
N VAL A 140 -6.28 -9.99 -3.75
CA VAL A 140 -5.59 -10.62 -4.88
C VAL A 140 -5.99 -9.91 -6.18
N ALA A 141 -5.02 -9.38 -6.91
CA ALA A 141 -5.26 -8.70 -8.18
C ALA A 141 -5.73 -9.67 -9.26
N ALA A 142 -6.35 -9.15 -10.32
CA ALA A 142 -6.53 -9.92 -11.54
C ALA A 142 -5.17 -10.17 -12.23
N LYS A 143 -5.05 -11.25 -12.99
CA LYS A 143 -3.83 -11.54 -13.76
C LYS A 143 -3.57 -10.38 -14.73
N GLY A 144 -2.33 -9.87 -14.76
CA GLY A 144 -1.96 -8.70 -15.57
C GLY A 144 -2.25 -7.35 -14.92
N PHE A 145 -2.96 -7.29 -13.78
CA PHE A 145 -3.13 -6.04 -13.05
C PHE A 145 -1.96 -5.78 -12.12
N VAL A 146 -1.44 -4.56 -12.20
CA VAL A 146 -0.37 -4.08 -11.33
C VAL A 146 -0.88 -3.63 -9.95
N LEU A 147 -2.17 -3.30 -9.86
CA LEU A 147 -2.84 -2.78 -8.68
C LEU A 147 -3.77 -3.82 -8.06
N THR A 148 -3.76 -3.92 -6.74
CA THR A 148 -4.64 -4.79 -5.94
C THR A 148 -5.87 -4.04 -5.41
N ASN A 149 -6.01 -2.75 -5.71
CA ASN A 149 -7.11 -1.90 -5.22
C ASN A 149 -8.48 -2.29 -5.79
N TYR A 150 -8.50 -2.99 -6.92
CA TYR A 150 -9.67 -3.65 -7.50
C TYR A 150 -9.39 -5.15 -7.53
N PRO A 151 -9.47 -5.83 -6.37
CA PRO A 151 -9.11 -7.23 -6.30
C PRO A 151 -10.08 -8.08 -7.11
N LYS A 152 -9.56 -9.09 -7.80
CA LYS A 152 -10.39 -10.11 -8.46
C LYS A 152 -11.13 -10.94 -7.44
N TYR A 153 -10.46 -11.25 -6.33
CA TYR A 153 -11.03 -11.99 -5.21
C TYR A 153 -10.30 -11.67 -3.91
N LEU A 154 -10.96 -11.98 -2.79
CA LEU A 154 -10.47 -11.76 -1.44
C LEU A 154 -10.31 -13.13 -0.77
N ILE A 155 -9.18 -13.34 -0.10
CA ILE A 155 -8.92 -14.53 0.72
C ILE A 155 -8.40 -14.11 2.09
N THR A 156 -8.34 -15.05 3.02
CA THR A 156 -7.71 -14.77 4.32
C THR A 156 -6.23 -14.46 4.13
N ALA A 157 -5.67 -13.64 5.02
CA ALA A 157 -4.22 -13.39 5.01
C ALA A 157 -3.41 -14.68 5.23
N GLU A 158 -3.97 -15.62 6.01
CA GLU A 158 -3.37 -16.94 6.26
C GLU A 158 -3.29 -17.77 4.99
N GLU A 159 -4.40 -17.90 4.24
CA GLU A 159 -4.39 -18.62 2.95
C GLU A 159 -3.42 -17.96 1.96
N ALA A 160 -3.40 -16.63 1.88
CA ALA A 160 -2.49 -15.92 0.98
C ALA A 160 -1.02 -16.21 1.32
N ILE A 161 -0.62 -16.03 2.58
CA ILE A 161 0.75 -16.28 3.05
C ILE A 161 1.13 -17.75 2.86
N LYS A 162 0.25 -18.69 3.22
CA LYS A 162 0.47 -20.14 3.07
C LYS A 162 0.73 -20.55 1.63
N HIS A 163 0.01 -19.96 0.67
CA HIS A 163 0.08 -20.29 -0.75
C HIS A 163 0.91 -19.31 -1.58
N SER A 164 1.69 -18.45 -0.92
CA SER A 164 2.53 -17.47 -1.59
C SER A 164 3.75 -18.10 -2.25
N SER A 165 4.21 -17.44 -3.32
CA SER A 165 5.37 -17.87 -4.10
C SER A 165 6.74 -17.58 -3.45
N PHE A 166 6.80 -16.96 -2.26
CA PHE A 166 8.09 -16.68 -1.62
C PHE A 166 8.74 -17.97 -1.09
N LYS A 167 10.08 -18.01 -1.19
CA LYS A 167 10.93 -19.15 -0.80
C LYS A 167 11.32 -19.12 0.69
N ALA A 168 11.19 -17.96 1.33
CA ALA A 168 11.57 -17.77 2.73
C ALA A 168 10.59 -18.43 3.73
N PRO A 169 11.03 -18.71 4.97
CA PRO A 169 10.16 -19.20 6.04
C PRO A 169 8.97 -18.27 6.32
N ARG A 170 7.81 -18.86 6.64
CA ARG A 170 6.54 -18.11 6.80
C ARG A 170 6.09 -17.93 8.24
N SER A 171 6.67 -18.69 9.17
CA SER A 171 6.17 -18.87 10.55
C SER A 171 5.99 -17.55 11.30
N HIS A 172 6.92 -16.61 11.12
CA HIS A 172 6.95 -15.35 11.87
C HIS A 172 6.14 -14.22 11.22
N LEU A 173 5.74 -14.36 9.94
CA LEU A 173 5.18 -13.25 9.18
C LEU A 173 3.87 -12.75 9.78
N HIS A 174 3.02 -13.64 10.29
CA HIS A 174 1.74 -13.24 10.85
C HIS A 174 1.89 -12.35 12.10
N GLU A 175 2.79 -12.73 13.00
CA GLU A 175 3.08 -12.01 14.23
C GLU A 175 3.81 -10.70 13.95
N GLU A 176 4.77 -10.73 13.03
CA GLU A 176 5.54 -9.55 12.65
C GLU A 176 4.67 -8.50 11.95
N ILE A 177 3.77 -8.93 11.07
CA ILE A 177 2.76 -8.06 10.45
C ILE A 177 1.88 -7.42 11.54
N ASP A 178 1.45 -8.18 12.55
CA ASP A 178 0.63 -7.65 13.64
C ASP A 178 1.40 -6.63 14.48
N ARG A 179 2.64 -6.95 14.85
CA ARG A 179 3.54 -6.06 15.60
C ARG A 179 3.77 -4.74 14.87
N ILE A 180 4.14 -4.79 13.59
CA ILE A 180 4.37 -3.60 12.76
C ILE A 180 3.07 -2.79 12.60
N SER A 181 1.94 -3.47 12.48
CA SER A 181 0.63 -2.81 12.30
C SER A 181 0.19 -2.06 13.55
N VAL A 182 0.35 -2.67 14.74
CA VAL A 182 0.07 -2.03 16.02
C VAL A 182 1.03 -0.86 16.25
N LEU A 183 2.33 -1.06 16.06
CA LEU A 183 3.34 0.00 16.17
C LEU A 183 3.03 1.20 15.27
N THR A 184 2.59 0.93 14.03
CA THR A 184 2.18 1.98 13.08
C THR A 184 0.97 2.75 13.60
N ALA A 185 -0.05 2.05 14.11
CA ALA A 185 -1.26 2.66 14.62
C ALA A 185 -1.00 3.50 15.88
N GLU A 186 -0.20 3.00 16.82
CA GLU A 186 0.24 3.70 18.02
C GLU A 186 0.94 5.00 17.65
N TYR A 187 2.00 4.92 16.85
CA TYR A 187 2.81 6.07 16.47
C TYR A 187 2.01 7.12 15.66
N LEU A 188 1.16 6.69 14.73
CA LEU A 188 0.32 7.62 13.98
C LEU A 188 -0.80 8.23 14.83
N SER A 189 -1.23 7.57 15.91
CA SER A 189 -2.30 8.07 16.77
C SER A 189 -1.93 9.33 17.55
N ASP A 190 -0.64 9.55 17.80
CA ASP A 190 -0.11 10.78 18.40
C ASP A 190 -0.35 12.01 17.51
N TYR A 191 -0.37 11.81 16.19
CA TYR A 191 -0.61 12.88 15.21
C TYR A 191 -2.08 12.96 14.80
N TYR A 192 -2.78 11.82 14.74
CA TYR A 192 -4.16 11.71 14.29
C TYR A 192 -5.09 11.34 15.45
N THR A 193 -5.11 12.18 16.49
CA THR A 193 -5.72 11.91 17.81
C THR A 193 -7.20 11.51 17.78
N ASN A 194 -7.97 12.02 16.81
CA ASN A 194 -9.39 11.66 16.62
C ASN A 194 -9.60 10.29 15.95
N THR A 195 -8.53 9.58 15.60
CA THR A 195 -8.57 8.28 14.94
C THR A 195 -8.61 7.15 15.97
N ARG A 196 -9.51 6.18 15.73
CA ARG A 196 -9.60 4.92 16.50
C ARG A 196 -9.47 3.68 15.61
N THR A 197 -9.21 3.88 14.33
CA THR A 197 -9.13 2.81 13.33
C THR A 197 -8.16 3.20 12.24
N PHE A 198 -7.20 2.32 11.96
CA PHE A 198 -6.31 2.40 10.81
C PHE A 198 -6.50 1.18 9.92
N GLY A 199 -6.42 1.38 8.62
CA GLY A 199 -6.32 0.28 7.66
C GLY A 199 -5.00 0.37 6.93
N LEU A 200 -4.11 -0.58 7.21
CA LEU A 200 -2.81 -0.64 6.59
C LEU A 200 -2.90 -1.55 5.37
N ASP A 201 -2.40 -1.05 4.24
CA ASP A 201 -2.13 -1.86 3.06
C ASP A 201 -0.66 -2.29 3.14
N ILE A 202 -0.42 -3.59 3.32
CA ILE A 202 0.90 -4.18 3.56
C ILE A 202 1.27 -5.12 2.42
N GLY A 203 2.40 -4.88 1.78
CA GLY A 203 2.99 -5.76 0.77
C GLY A 203 3.99 -6.72 1.38
N LEU A 204 4.14 -7.88 0.72
CA LEU A 204 5.25 -8.80 0.93
C LEU A 204 5.98 -8.96 -0.42
N ASP A 205 7.31 -8.94 -0.41
CA ASP A 205 8.10 -9.27 -1.60
C ASP A 205 8.51 -10.76 -1.64
N ASP A 206 9.30 -11.13 -2.65
CA ASP A 206 9.77 -12.50 -2.88
C ASP A 206 10.75 -13.01 -1.81
N GLN A 207 11.39 -12.10 -1.09
CA GLN A 207 12.25 -12.37 0.08
C GLN A 207 11.46 -12.36 1.40
N ALA A 208 10.14 -12.17 1.33
CA ALA A 208 9.24 -12.01 2.48
C ALA A 208 9.54 -10.77 3.35
N ASN A 209 10.18 -9.74 2.79
CA ASN A 209 10.26 -8.44 3.47
C ASN A 209 8.88 -7.80 3.52
N ILE A 210 8.60 -7.12 4.63
CA ILE A 210 7.30 -6.48 4.90
C ILE A 210 7.37 -5.00 4.50
N TRP A 211 6.37 -4.56 3.73
CA TRP A 211 6.30 -3.19 3.24
C TRP A 211 4.96 -2.54 3.61
N ILE A 212 4.98 -1.46 4.39
CA ILE A 212 3.80 -0.62 4.62
C ILE A 212 3.61 0.27 3.40
N ILE A 213 2.69 -0.12 2.51
CA ILE A 213 2.41 0.59 1.25
C ILE A 213 1.60 1.86 1.54
N GLU A 214 0.57 1.74 2.38
CA GLU A 214 -0.29 2.85 2.74
C GLU A 214 -0.91 2.67 4.14
N ALA A 215 -1.03 3.77 4.89
CA ALA A 215 -1.82 3.86 6.12
C ALA A 215 -3.10 4.69 5.89
N ASN A 216 -4.26 4.07 6.01
CA ASN A 216 -5.57 4.71 5.81
C ASN A 216 -6.20 5.09 7.16
N LEU A 217 -6.59 6.35 7.33
CA LEU A 217 -7.23 6.86 8.56
C LEU A 217 -8.74 6.57 8.65
N ALA A 218 -9.36 6.26 7.51
CA ALA A 218 -10.78 5.94 7.40
C ALA A 218 -10.97 4.74 6.45
N PRO A 219 -10.47 3.55 6.81
CA PRO A 219 -10.54 2.39 5.95
C PRO A 219 -11.97 1.86 5.83
N SER A 220 -12.32 1.35 4.65
CA SER A 220 -13.58 0.64 4.49
C SER A 220 -13.56 -0.68 5.27
N VAL A 221 -14.63 -0.92 6.03
CA VAL A 221 -14.87 -2.19 6.73
C VAL A 221 -15.58 -3.21 5.84
N SER A 222 -16.27 -2.77 4.77
CA SER A 222 -17.15 -3.64 3.97
C SER A 222 -16.40 -4.76 3.26
N ILE A 223 -15.13 -4.54 2.96
CA ILE A 223 -14.25 -5.53 2.31
C ILE A 223 -14.13 -6.82 3.14
N PHE A 224 -14.27 -6.73 4.47
CA PHE A 224 -14.23 -7.89 5.36
C PHE A 224 -15.51 -8.73 5.35
N LYS A 225 -16.63 -8.20 4.82
CA LYS A 225 -17.86 -9.00 4.60
C LYS A 225 -17.68 -10.10 3.56
N ALA A 226 -16.71 -9.95 2.67
CA ALA A 226 -16.45 -10.92 1.61
C ALA A 226 -15.72 -12.18 2.13
N LEU A 227 -15.19 -12.14 3.36
CA LEU A 227 -14.63 -13.33 3.99
C LEU A 227 -15.76 -14.27 4.42
N LYS A 228 -15.57 -15.58 4.22
CA LYS A 228 -16.53 -16.60 4.67
C LYS A 228 -16.75 -16.57 6.19
N ASN A 229 -15.71 -16.23 6.94
CA ASN A 229 -15.78 -16.13 8.39
C ASN A 229 -16.28 -14.73 8.80
N GLU A 230 -17.54 -14.66 9.21
CA GLU A 230 -18.16 -13.40 9.66
C GLU A 230 -17.60 -12.88 10.99
N GLU A 231 -16.92 -13.70 11.80
CA GLU A 231 -16.42 -13.30 13.12
C GLU A 231 -15.40 -12.17 13.02
N VAL A 232 -14.59 -12.16 11.96
CA VAL A 232 -13.66 -11.06 11.67
C VAL A 232 -14.45 -9.76 11.46
N TYR A 233 -15.50 -9.80 10.64
CA TYR A 233 -16.32 -8.63 10.37
C TYR A 233 -17.10 -8.16 11.62
N LYS A 234 -17.69 -9.09 12.38
CA LYS A 234 -18.38 -8.80 13.65
C LYS A 234 -17.44 -8.18 14.68
N ARG A 235 -16.21 -8.70 14.81
CA ARG A 235 -15.16 -8.13 15.69
C ARG A 235 -14.83 -6.70 15.29
N ILE A 236 -14.62 -6.43 14.00
CA ILE A 236 -14.35 -5.08 13.49
C ILE A 236 -15.49 -4.12 13.85
N LEU A 237 -16.74 -4.55 13.69
CA LEU A 237 -17.91 -3.75 14.05
C LEU A 237 -18.05 -3.53 15.56
N LYS A 238 -17.67 -4.51 16.39
CA LYS A 238 -17.67 -4.39 17.85
C LYS A 238 -16.68 -3.30 18.29
N TYR A 239 -15.45 -3.31 17.77
CA TYR A 239 -14.46 -2.27 18.07
C TYR A 239 -14.87 -0.88 17.58
N ARG A 240 -15.51 -0.81 16.40
CA ARG A 240 -16.01 0.47 15.86
C ARG A 240 -17.09 1.10 16.74
N ARG A 241 -17.96 0.29 17.34
CA ARG A 241 -19.02 0.75 18.26
C ARG A 241 -18.48 1.25 19.60
N GLY A 242 -17.38 0.67 20.08
CA GLY A 242 -16.82 0.91 21.41
C GLY A 242 -16.74 -0.38 22.19
#